data_AF-A0A535E3J3-F1
#
_entry.id   AF-A0A535E3J3-F1
#
_cell.length_a   1.000
_cell.length_b   1.000
_cell.length_c   1.000
_cell.angle_alpha   90.00
_cell.angle_beta   90.00
_cell.angle_gamma   90.00
#
_symmetry.space_group_name_H-M   'P 1'
#
loop_
_entity.id
_entity.type
_entity.pdbx_description
1 polymer ?
#
loop_
_entity_poly.entity_id
_entity_poly.type
_entity_poly.pdbx_seq_one_letter_code
_entity_poly.pdbx_strand_id
1 'polypeptide(L)'
;MSCAVGGQDHRRRHCRRGIGGFASGWWDELDGLVKLYGTEGAVKASREISRSISGIEEFCSRHGVDAWFRRAGYIFAATGPRHELVCEEMVHAAAEAGAPDEMQSLTREQVRERCSSPAFRSGAFMRDGASVQPALLARGLRRVVLERGVTI
;
A
#
# COMPACT_ATOMS: atom_id res chain seq x y z
N MET A 1 -11.53 -43.20 27.76
CA MET A 1 -12.36 -42.40 26.85
C MET A 1 -11.43 -41.49 26.06
N SER A 2 -11.45 -41.62 24.74
CA SER A 2 -10.47 -41.09 23.77
C SER A 2 -10.78 -39.65 23.31
N CYS A 3 -9.80 -39.07 22.61
CA CYS A 3 -9.79 -37.88 21.73
C CYS A 3 -9.51 -36.51 22.40
N ALA A 4 -8.42 -35.79 22.15
CA ALA A 4 -7.64 -35.43 20.94
C ALA A 4 -7.98 -34.02 20.38
N VAL A 5 -6.96 -33.16 20.43
CA VAL A 5 -6.52 -32.18 19.40
C VAL A 5 -7.35 -30.91 19.18
N GLY A 6 -6.64 -29.76 19.09
CA GLY A 6 -7.01 -28.76 18.08
C GLY A 6 -6.90 -27.27 18.40
N GLY A 7 -6.05 -26.81 19.32
CA GLY A 7 -5.77 -25.37 19.47
C GLY A 7 -4.81 -24.87 18.39
N GLN A 8 -5.30 -24.65 17.16
CA GLN A 8 -4.49 -24.27 16.02
C GLN A 8 -3.79 -22.91 16.18
N ASP A 9 -2.48 -23.02 16.07
CA ASP A 9 -1.43 -22.10 15.69
C ASP A 9 -1.76 -21.11 14.53
N HIS A 10 -2.74 -20.22 14.71
CA HIS A 10 -3.04 -19.17 13.73
C HIS A 10 -2.13 -17.94 13.85
N ARG A 11 -1.64 -17.62 15.05
CA ARG A 11 -0.84 -16.41 15.30
C ARG A 11 0.61 -16.51 14.79
N ARG A 12 1.22 -17.71 14.75
CA ARG A 12 2.63 -17.84 14.30
C ARG A 12 2.79 -17.87 12.77
N ARG A 13 1.72 -18.18 12.03
CA ARG A 13 1.76 -18.23 10.54
C ARG A 13 1.85 -16.86 9.88
N HIS A 14 1.50 -15.78 10.58
CA HIS A 14 1.50 -14.43 10.01
C HIS A 14 2.91 -13.81 10.00
N CYS A 15 3.75 -14.12 10.99
CA CYS A 15 5.06 -13.51 11.19
C CYS A 15 6.15 -14.01 10.21
N ARG A 16 5.93 -15.14 9.51
CA ARG A 16 6.86 -15.70 8.50
C ARG A 16 6.51 -15.32 7.05
N ARG A 17 5.48 -14.49 6.84
CA ARG A 17 5.07 -14.05 5.50
C ARG A 17 5.89 -12.82 5.12
N GLY A 18 6.93 -13.01 4.32
CA GLY A 18 7.71 -11.90 3.77
C GLY A 18 6.85 -11.08 2.82
N ILE A 19 6.52 -9.85 3.22
CA ILE A 19 5.77 -8.89 2.41
C ILE A 19 6.82 -8.04 1.69
N GLY A 20 7.23 -8.47 0.49
CA GLY A 20 8.29 -7.78 -0.27
C GLY A 20 7.76 -6.78 -1.30
N GLY A 21 6.46 -6.80 -1.61
CA GLY A 21 5.87 -5.96 -2.65
C GLY A 21 5.09 -4.80 -2.07
N PHE A 22 5.40 -3.61 -2.58
CA PHE A 22 4.67 -2.37 -2.32
C PHE A 22 3.95 -1.95 -3.60
N ALA A 23 2.66 -1.61 -3.49
CA ALA A 23 1.91 -0.91 -4.51
C ALA A 23 1.42 0.42 -3.92
N SER A 24 1.73 1.55 -4.57
CA SER A 24 1.35 2.91 -4.15
C SER A 24 0.96 3.73 -5.36
N GLY A 25 0.04 4.69 -5.19
CA GLY A 25 -0.32 5.65 -6.24
C GLY A 25 0.72 6.73 -6.52
N TRP A 26 1.86 6.67 -5.83
CA TRP A 26 2.95 7.66 -5.95
C TRP A 26 2.51 9.09 -5.61
N TRP A 27 1.53 9.23 -4.72
CA TRP A 27 1.10 10.54 -4.19
C TRP A 27 2.18 11.17 -3.32
N ASP A 28 3.07 10.36 -2.74
CA ASP A 28 4.26 10.76 -2.01
C ASP A 28 5.38 11.33 -2.91
N GLU A 29 5.33 11.07 -4.22
CA GLU A 29 6.29 11.53 -5.23
C GLU A 29 5.70 12.62 -6.15
N LEU A 30 4.56 13.19 -5.74
CA LEU A 30 3.76 14.07 -6.58
C LEU A 30 4.53 15.34 -7.00
N ASP A 31 5.39 15.88 -6.13
CA ASP A 31 6.20 17.06 -6.44
C ASP A 31 7.14 16.82 -7.63
N GLY A 32 7.76 15.63 -7.70
CA GLY A 32 8.60 15.18 -8.79
C GLY A 32 7.80 15.01 -10.07
N LEU A 33 6.63 14.35 -9.97
CA LEU A 33 5.74 14.16 -11.12
C LEU A 33 5.23 15.49 -11.67
N VAL A 34 4.91 16.46 -10.82
CA VAL A 34 4.48 17.81 -11.23
C VAL A 34 5.59 18.52 -12.01
N LYS A 35 6.85 18.43 -11.55
CA LYS A 35 8.00 19.02 -12.26
C LYS A 35 8.21 18.42 -13.66
N LEU A 36 7.92 17.13 -13.83
CA LEU A 36 8.13 16.40 -15.09
C LEU A 36 6.96 16.54 -16.07
N TYR A 37 5.73 16.53 -15.57
CA TYR A 37 4.51 16.34 -16.38
C TYR A 37 3.43 17.40 -16.16
N GLY A 38 3.69 18.40 -15.31
CA GLY A 38 2.69 19.35 -14.84
C GLY A 38 1.66 18.72 -13.90
N THR A 39 0.86 19.56 -13.23
CA THR A 39 -0.10 19.11 -12.21
C THR A 39 -1.14 18.13 -12.76
N GLU A 40 -1.73 18.44 -13.93
CA GLU A 40 -2.73 17.56 -14.53
C GLU A 40 -2.15 16.20 -14.90
N GLY A 41 -0.96 16.17 -15.51
CA GLY A 41 -0.27 14.94 -15.87
C GLY A 41 0.10 14.10 -14.65
N ALA A 42 0.61 14.74 -13.60
CA ALA A 42 0.96 14.10 -12.34
C ALA A 42 -0.27 13.45 -11.67
N VAL A 43 -1.35 14.21 -11.49
CA VAL A 43 -2.60 13.70 -10.89
C VAL A 43 -3.20 12.57 -11.72
N LYS A 44 -3.18 12.71 -13.05
CA LYS A 44 -3.66 11.64 -13.94
C LYS A 44 -2.84 10.37 -13.77
N ALA A 45 -1.51 10.47 -13.76
CA ALA A 45 -0.62 9.33 -13.56
C ALA A 45 -0.89 8.64 -12.21
N SER A 46 -0.92 9.39 -11.11
CA SER A 46 -1.20 8.84 -9.78
C SER A 46 -2.54 8.12 -9.72
N ARG A 47 -3.61 8.71 -10.29
CA ARG A 47 -4.93 8.07 -10.36
C ARG A 47 -4.95 6.78 -11.18
N GLU A 48 -4.24 6.73 -12.30
CA GLU A 48 -4.12 5.50 -13.10
C GLU A 48 -3.34 4.41 -12.35
N ILE A 49 -2.32 4.79 -11.59
CA ILE A 49 -1.62 3.85 -10.71
C ILE A 49 -2.57 3.35 -9.61
N SER A 50 -3.33 4.23 -8.94
CA SER A 50 -4.34 3.83 -7.94
C SER A 50 -5.38 2.86 -8.52
N ARG A 51 -5.81 3.06 -9.77
CA ARG A 51 -6.69 2.12 -10.50
C ARG A 51 -6.02 0.77 -10.72
N SER A 52 -4.73 0.74 -11.06
CA SER A 52 -3.95 -0.50 -11.20
C SER A 52 -3.91 -1.30 -9.89
N ILE A 53 -3.73 -0.63 -8.75
CA ILE A 53 -3.78 -1.26 -7.41
C ILE A 53 -5.13 -1.94 -7.18
N SER A 54 -6.22 -1.27 -7.54
CA SER A 54 -7.58 -1.85 -7.51
C SER A 54 -7.74 -3.02 -8.48
N GLY A 55 -7.12 -2.95 -9.64
CA GLY A 55 -7.09 -4.07 -10.58
C GLY A 55 -6.40 -5.31 -10.01
N ILE A 56 -5.34 -5.15 -9.22
CA ILE A 56 -4.67 -6.27 -8.54
C ILE A 56 -5.61 -6.93 -7.52
N GLU A 57 -6.29 -6.13 -6.70
CA GLU A 57 -7.25 -6.60 -5.71
C GLU A 57 -8.42 -7.36 -6.36
N GLU A 58 -9.01 -6.76 -7.39
CA GLU A 58 -10.10 -7.36 -8.15
C GLU A 58 -9.65 -8.66 -8.83
N PHE A 59 -8.48 -8.67 -9.46
CA PHE A 59 -7.91 -9.86 -10.08
C PHE A 59 -7.74 -11.00 -9.07
N CYS A 60 -7.17 -10.69 -7.90
CA CYS A 60 -6.95 -11.69 -6.86
C CYS A 60 -8.27 -12.27 -6.35
N SER A 61 -9.26 -11.42 -6.10
CA SER A 61 -10.60 -11.82 -5.67
C SER A 61 -11.30 -12.68 -6.72
N ARG A 62 -11.37 -12.19 -7.97
CA ARG A 62 -12.06 -12.84 -9.08
C ARG A 62 -11.49 -14.21 -9.43
N HIS A 63 -10.18 -14.38 -9.32
CA HIS A 63 -9.50 -15.61 -9.75
C HIS A 63 -9.01 -16.50 -8.60
N GLY A 64 -9.33 -16.17 -7.35
CA GLY A 64 -8.92 -16.95 -6.19
C GLY A 64 -7.40 -17.02 -6.02
N VAL A 65 -6.70 -15.90 -6.23
CA VAL A 65 -5.25 -15.81 -6.06
C VAL A 65 -4.93 -15.29 -4.66
N ASP A 66 -4.38 -16.15 -3.80
CA ASP A 66 -3.85 -15.74 -2.49
C ASP A 66 -2.46 -15.10 -2.64
N ALA A 67 -2.41 -13.88 -3.17
CA ALA A 67 -1.18 -13.09 -3.30
C ALA A 67 -0.83 -12.30 -2.03
N TRP A 68 -1.50 -12.57 -0.91
CA TRP A 68 -1.40 -11.79 0.33
C TRP A 68 -1.64 -10.29 0.10
N PHE A 69 -2.55 -9.96 -0.83
CA PHE A 69 -2.93 -8.59 -1.09
C PHE A 69 -3.61 -8.00 0.14
N ARG A 70 -3.17 -6.80 0.56
CA ARG A 70 -3.78 -6.05 1.65
C ARG A 70 -3.69 -4.56 1.35
N ARG A 71 -4.83 -3.94 1.10
CA ARG A 71 -4.96 -2.48 1.04
C ARG A 71 -5.12 -1.93 2.46
N ALA A 72 -4.11 -1.22 2.95
CA ALA A 72 -4.10 -0.66 4.31
C ALA A 72 -3.57 0.78 4.35
N GLY A 73 -3.27 1.36 3.19
CA GLY A 73 -2.53 2.60 3.05
C GLY A 73 -1.06 2.45 3.48
N TYR A 74 -0.31 3.54 3.35
CA TYR A 74 1.04 3.67 3.89
C TYR A 74 1.14 4.82 4.87
N ILE A 75 2.02 4.65 5.86
CA ILE A 75 2.35 5.66 6.84
C ILE A 75 3.81 6.06 6.63
N PHE A 76 4.03 7.34 6.43
CA PHE A 76 5.33 7.96 6.49
C PHE A 76 5.49 8.50 7.91
N ALA A 77 6.15 7.74 8.78
CA ALA A 77 6.29 8.10 10.18
C ALA A 77 7.49 9.04 10.41
N ALA A 78 7.24 10.21 10.95
CA ALA A 78 8.27 11.18 11.28
C ALA A 78 8.92 10.87 12.63
N THR A 79 10.24 10.78 12.66
CA THR A 79 11.06 10.54 13.86
C THR A 79 11.96 11.72 14.22
N GLY A 80 11.98 12.77 13.39
CA GLY A 80 12.71 14.00 13.62
C GLY A 80 12.21 15.16 12.74
N PRO A 81 12.66 16.39 12.99
CA PRO A 81 12.10 17.60 12.37
C PRO A 81 12.10 17.59 10.84
N ARG A 82 13.17 17.08 10.21
CA ARG A 82 13.21 16.99 8.74
C ARG A 82 12.15 16.03 8.17
N HIS A 83 11.85 14.94 8.87
CA HIS A 83 10.80 14.02 8.42
C HIS A 83 9.41 14.65 8.56
N GLU A 84 9.19 15.46 9.59
CA GLU A 84 7.93 16.22 9.78
C GLU A 84 7.71 17.15 8.57
N LEU A 85 8.74 17.91 8.19
CA LEU A 85 8.70 18.77 7.01
C LEU A 85 8.41 18.01 5.72
N VAL A 86 9.05 16.85 5.50
CA VAL A 86 8.77 16.02 4.30
C VAL A 86 7.31 15.53 4.28
N CYS A 87 6.77 15.12 5.42
CA CYS A 87 5.37 14.70 5.51
C CYS A 87 4.42 15.87 5.21
N GLU A 88 4.72 17.06 5.72
CA GLU A 88 3.97 18.29 5.44
C GLU A 88 4.03 18.66 3.94
N GLU A 89 5.21 18.59 3.33
CA GLU A 89 5.43 18.83 1.89
C GLU A 89 4.57 17.88 1.04
N MET A 90 4.53 16.59 1.36
CA MET A 90 3.70 15.61 0.64
C MET A 90 2.19 15.89 0.76
N VAL A 91 1.72 16.20 1.96
CA VAL A 91 0.29 16.52 2.22
C VAL A 91 -0.09 17.81 1.50
N HIS A 92 0.78 18.82 1.53
CA HIS A 92 0.56 20.09 0.85
C HIS A 92 0.49 19.91 -0.67
N ALA A 93 1.44 19.17 -1.26
CA ALA A 93 1.46 18.92 -2.69
C ALA A 93 0.17 18.25 -3.18
N ALA A 94 -0.34 17.25 -2.45
CA ALA A 94 -1.60 16.59 -2.79
C ALA A 94 -2.80 17.54 -2.66
N ALA A 95 -2.83 18.40 -1.64
CA ALA A 95 -3.88 19.39 -1.46
C ALA A 95 -3.88 20.45 -2.59
N GLU A 96 -2.71 20.99 -2.95
CA GLU A 96 -2.55 21.94 -4.05
C GLU A 96 -2.96 21.35 -5.40
N ALA A 97 -2.70 20.06 -5.60
CA ALA A 97 -3.11 19.33 -6.79
C ALA A 97 -4.61 18.94 -6.82
N GLY A 98 -5.39 19.33 -5.80
CA GLY A 98 -6.82 19.03 -5.71
C GLY A 98 -7.13 17.58 -5.31
N ALA A 99 -6.22 16.90 -4.62
CA ALA A 99 -6.34 15.52 -4.15
C ALA A 99 -6.03 15.36 -2.64
N PRO A 100 -6.62 16.19 -1.74
CA PRO A 100 -6.27 16.20 -0.31
C PRO A 100 -6.56 14.88 0.41
N ASP A 101 -7.48 14.05 -0.11
CA ASP A 101 -7.81 12.77 0.52
C ASP A 101 -6.74 11.69 0.29
N GLU A 102 -5.84 11.88 -0.67
CA GLU A 102 -4.84 10.88 -1.04
C GLU A 102 -3.62 10.91 -0.11
N MET A 103 -3.28 12.08 0.44
CA MET A 103 -2.24 12.27 1.45
C MET A 103 -2.78 13.10 2.61
N GLN A 104 -2.87 12.49 3.79
CA GLN A 104 -3.42 13.13 4.99
C GLN A 104 -2.37 13.24 6.08
N SER A 105 -2.33 14.36 6.80
CA SER A 105 -1.46 14.48 7.96
C SER A 105 -1.93 13.56 9.10
N LEU A 106 -0.98 13.04 9.86
CA LEU A 106 -1.22 12.25 11.05
C LEU A 106 -0.58 12.91 12.27
N THR A 107 -1.34 13.01 13.36
CA THR A 107 -0.80 13.38 14.67
C THR A 107 0.06 12.26 15.26
N ARG A 108 0.82 12.58 16.31
CA ARG A 108 1.56 11.59 17.10
C ARG A 108 0.68 10.42 17.53
N GLU A 109 -0.51 10.71 18.04
CA GLU A 109 -1.45 9.73 18.57
C GLU A 109 -1.94 8.81 17.45
N GLN A 110 -2.28 9.38 16.30
CA GLN A 110 -2.75 8.63 15.13
C GLN A 110 -1.67 7.71 14.54
N VAL A 111 -0.40 8.15 14.52
CA VAL A 111 0.71 7.27 14.10
C VAL A 111 0.92 6.14 15.12
N ARG A 112 0.89 6.45 16.42
CA ARG A 112 1.10 5.46 17.49
C ARG A 112 -0.02 4.42 17.60
N GLU A 113 -1.25 4.78 17.25
CA GLU A 113 -2.37 3.84 17.15
C GLU A 113 -2.11 2.75 16.10
N ARG A 114 -1.44 3.11 15.00
CA ARG A 114 -1.12 2.18 13.91
C ARG A 114 0.20 1.43 14.14
N CYS A 115 1.21 2.09 14.71
CA CYS A 115 2.49 1.48 15.07
C CYS A 115 3.05 2.13 16.35
N SER A 116 3.05 1.38 17.45
CA SER A 116 3.44 1.90 18.76
C SER A 116 4.95 1.97 18.91
N SER A 117 5.54 3.10 18.53
CA SER A 117 6.94 3.46 18.83
C SER A 117 7.01 4.82 19.53
N PRO A 118 7.83 4.95 20.59
CA PRO A 118 8.02 6.24 21.25
C PRO A 118 8.79 7.25 20.39
N ALA A 119 9.50 6.79 19.35
CA ALA A 119 10.26 7.65 18.45
C ALA A 119 9.37 8.45 17.47
N PHE A 120 8.12 8.03 17.24
CA PHE A 120 7.24 8.68 16.28
C PHE A 120 6.66 9.98 16.82
N ARG A 121 6.73 11.03 16.02
CA ARG A 121 6.35 12.41 16.36
C ARG A 121 5.10 12.89 15.64
N SER A 122 4.97 12.55 14.35
CA SER A 122 3.82 12.80 13.47
C SER A 122 3.97 11.92 12.23
N GLY A 123 3.17 12.13 11.19
CA GLY A 123 3.40 11.50 9.89
C GLY A 123 2.46 11.97 8.79
N ALA A 124 2.54 11.30 7.64
CA ALA A 124 1.57 11.38 6.57
C ALA A 124 0.99 9.98 6.28
N PHE A 125 -0.26 9.94 5.83
CA PHE A 125 -0.97 8.74 5.44
C PHE A 125 -1.34 8.80 3.96
N MET A 126 -0.80 7.86 3.19
CA MET A 126 -1.20 7.65 1.80
C MET A 126 -2.33 6.62 1.74
N ARG A 127 -3.48 7.03 1.20
CA ARG A 127 -4.71 6.23 1.25
C ARG A 127 -4.64 4.92 0.45
N ASP A 128 -4.02 4.95 -0.71
CA ASP A 128 -4.12 3.86 -1.69
C ASP A 128 -3.00 2.81 -1.59
N GLY A 129 -2.08 2.97 -0.63
CA GLY A 129 -1.01 2.01 -0.36
C GLY A 129 -1.53 0.59 -0.10
N ALA A 130 -0.93 -0.40 -0.77
CA ALA A 130 -1.27 -1.80 -0.62
C ALA A 130 -0.04 -2.69 -0.67
N SER A 131 -0.01 -3.68 0.21
CA SER A 131 1.05 -4.67 0.22
C SER A 131 0.63 -5.93 -0.55
N VAL A 132 1.55 -6.56 -1.26
CA VAL A 132 1.31 -7.79 -2.03
C VAL A 132 2.57 -8.65 -2.05
N GLN A 133 2.43 -9.96 -2.23
CA GLN A 133 3.54 -10.86 -2.50
C GLN A 133 3.70 -11.00 -4.04
N PRO A 134 4.72 -10.38 -4.66
CA PRO A 134 4.79 -10.29 -6.13
C PRO A 134 4.93 -11.63 -6.83
N ALA A 135 5.65 -12.59 -6.24
CA ALA A 135 5.85 -13.91 -6.82
C ALA A 135 4.54 -14.74 -6.80
N LEU A 136 3.72 -14.63 -5.77
CA LEU A 136 2.41 -15.26 -5.68
C LEU A 136 1.44 -14.63 -6.67
N LEU A 137 1.45 -13.29 -6.80
CA LEU A 137 0.69 -12.59 -7.83
C LEU A 137 1.09 -13.06 -9.24
N ALA A 138 2.39 -13.09 -9.54
CA ALA A 138 2.90 -13.55 -10.84
C ALA A 138 2.51 -15.00 -11.15
N ARG A 139 2.57 -15.89 -10.15
CA ARG A 139 2.11 -17.28 -10.29
C ARG A 139 0.60 -17.38 -10.54
N GLY A 140 -0.19 -16.54 -9.88
CA GLY A 140 -1.63 -16.43 -10.11
C GLY A 140 -1.97 -15.95 -11.52
N LEU A 141 -1.30 -14.89 -11.98
CA LEU A 141 -1.40 -14.38 -13.35
C LEU A 141 -1.06 -15.47 -14.37
N ARG A 142 0.08 -16.14 -14.19
CA ARG A 142 0.53 -17.26 -15.03
C ARG A 142 -0.53 -18.37 -15.11
N ARG A 143 -1.09 -18.79 -13.98
CA ARG A 143 -2.13 -19.82 -13.95
C ARG A 143 -3.35 -19.41 -14.78
N VAL A 144 -3.85 -18.20 -14.58
CA VAL A 144 -5.06 -17.70 -15.27
C VAL A 144 -4.85 -17.57 -16.79
N VAL A 145 -3.67 -17.15 -17.25
CA VAL A 145 -3.41 -17.05 -18.70
C VAL A 145 -3.28 -18.43 -19.36
N LEU A 146 -2.69 -19.42 -18.67
CA LEU A 146 -2.62 -20.81 -19.16
C LEU A 146 -4.00 -21.46 -19.25
N GLU A 147 -4.87 -21.23 -18.25
CA GLU A 147 -6.27 -21.69 -18.27
C GLU A 147 -7.07 -21.11 -19.46
N ARG A 148 -6.61 -20.00 -20.04
CA ARG A 148 -7.19 -19.36 -21.23
C ARG A 148 -6.55 -19.82 -22.55
N GLY A 149 -5.64 -20.79 -22.52
CA GLY A 149 -4.99 -21.34 -23.71
C GLY A 149 -3.82 -20.51 -24.25
N VAL A 150 -3.34 -19.51 -23.49
CA VAL A 150 -2.13 -18.75 -23.87
C VAL A 150 -0.89 -19.62 -23.62
N THR A 151 0.08 -19.61 -24.54
CA THR A 151 1.38 -20.27 -24.38
C THR A 151 2.43 -19.27 -23.88
N ILE A 152 3.14 -19.62 -22.80
CA ILE A 152 4.19 -18.81 -22.13
C ILE A 152 5.29 -19.67 -21.54
#